data_AF-M2CB98-F1
#
_entry.id   AF-M2CB98-F1
#
_cell.length_a   1.000
_cell.length_b   1.000
_cell.length_c   1.000
_cell.angle_alpha   90.00
_cell.angle_beta   90.00
_cell.angle_gamma   90.00
#
_symmetry.space_group_name_H-M   'P 1'
#
loop_
_entity.id
_entity.type
_entity.pdbx_description
1 polymer ?
#
loop_
_entity_poly.entity_id
_entity_poly.type
_entity_poly.pdbx_seq_one_letter_code
_entity_poly.pdbx_strand_id
1 'polypeptide(L)'
;MEKDKWNAFCKFKSEYKNECMHYLDILGYKYKEPSLENCAAQSFKKENASFFKEGLAVLQEEAALAGKTPPYPLETPIVYNHAWDSINQNDEIKLIVIGDNPGKNEQLHKNQKYLVGLAGKIADNFFKKNPSFGIDFRKNVIILNKTPIHTAKTKQLDYILKKDADGSFKKFYEESQIFTAQKTAELQKKLGCPIWLVGYSELKPRGLFYAYANEIKNLYADKKEPQIFLYQHFSMNRFLIDLKDNYDQSISLEENLSLLGIKHRNEILHF
;
A
#
# COMPACT_ATOMS: atom_id res chain seq x y z
N MET A 1 -22.97 1.57 3.46
CA MET A 1 -22.45 0.43 4.23
C MET A 1 -23.42 0.07 5.37
N GLU A 2 -23.62 -1.22 5.62
CA GLU A 2 -24.28 -1.70 6.85
C GLU A 2 -23.52 -1.24 8.10
N LYS A 3 -24.23 -1.11 9.23
CA LYS A 3 -23.68 -0.57 10.48
C LYS A 3 -22.44 -1.34 10.96
N ASP A 4 -22.45 -2.67 10.87
CA ASP A 4 -21.32 -3.50 11.32
C ASP A 4 -20.08 -3.34 10.42
N LYS A 5 -20.28 -3.23 9.10
CA LYS A 5 -19.21 -2.96 8.14
C LYS A 5 -18.62 -1.57 8.36
N TRP A 6 -19.47 -0.58 8.62
CA TRP A 6 -19.05 0.78 8.94
C TRP A 6 -18.23 0.85 10.24
N ASN A 7 -18.68 0.17 11.30
CA ASN A 7 -17.95 0.09 12.56
C ASN A 7 -16.59 -0.58 12.38
N ALA A 8 -16.51 -1.66 11.60
CA ALA A 8 -15.25 -2.32 11.27
C ALA A 8 -14.29 -1.39 10.51
N PHE A 9 -14.80 -0.63 9.54
CA PHE A 9 -14.00 0.36 8.83
C PHE A 9 -13.51 1.48 9.74
N CYS A 10 -14.35 2.02 10.63
CA CYS A 10 -13.96 3.05 11.59
C CYS A 10 -12.85 2.56 12.54
N LYS A 11 -12.98 1.33 13.05
CA LYS A 11 -11.96 0.68 13.87
C LYS A 11 -10.64 0.54 13.11
N PHE A 12 -10.68 -0.05 11.92
CA PHE A 12 -9.52 -0.18 11.03
C PHE A 12 -8.82 1.16 10.81
N LYS A 13 -9.58 2.20 10.46
CA LYS A 13 -9.07 3.54 10.18
C LYS A 13 -8.35 4.13 11.39
N SER A 14 -8.97 4.06 12.56
CA SER A 14 -8.41 4.60 13.80
C SER A 14 -7.13 3.87 14.20
N GLU A 15 -7.14 2.54 14.17
CA GLU A 15 -5.97 1.72 14.54
C GLU A 15 -4.80 1.95 13.57
N TYR A 16 -5.06 1.98 12.26
CA TYR A 16 -4.03 2.23 11.25
C TYR A 16 -3.42 3.64 11.39
N LYS A 17 -4.25 4.64 11.70
CA LYS A 17 -3.77 6.02 11.95
C LYS A 17 -2.87 6.06 13.17
N ASN A 18 -3.30 5.48 14.28
CA ASN A 18 -2.52 5.42 15.52
C ASN A 18 -1.18 4.72 15.30
N GLU A 19 -1.15 3.65 14.52
CA GLU A 19 0.08 2.93 14.20
C GLU A 19 1.04 3.77 13.34
N CYS A 20 0.53 4.50 12.34
CA CYS A 20 1.36 5.42 11.56
C CYS A 20 1.95 6.54 12.43
N MET A 21 1.17 7.06 13.39
CA MET A 21 1.66 8.05 14.35
C MET A 21 2.76 7.46 15.25
N HIS A 22 2.57 6.23 15.72
CA HIS A 22 3.56 5.51 16.51
C HIS A 22 4.86 5.27 15.73
N TYR A 23 4.76 4.87 14.46
CA TYR A 23 5.91 4.70 13.56
C TYR A 23 6.70 5.99 13.37
N LEU A 24 6.01 7.13 13.19
CA LEU A 24 6.67 8.42 13.12
C LEU A 24 7.41 8.75 14.42
N ASP A 25 6.78 8.53 15.57
CA ASP A 25 7.37 8.80 16.89
C ASP A 25 8.64 8.00 17.12
N ILE A 26 8.62 6.68 16.85
CA ILE A 26 9.80 5.80 16.92
C ILE A 26 10.91 6.30 15.98
N LEU A 27 10.56 6.83 14.82
CA LEU A 27 11.50 7.39 13.85
C LEU A 27 11.96 8.82 14.19
N GLY A 28 11.52 9.39 15.31
CA GLY A 28 11.91 10.72 15.77
C GLY A 28 11.15 11.88 15.10
N TYR A 29 10.02 11.60 14.44
CA TYR A 29 9.16 12.58 13.79
C TYR A 29 7.86 12.78 14.57
N LYS A 30 7.26 13.98 14.48
CA LYS A 30 5.89 14.20 14.92
C LYS A 30 4.94 14.03 13.75
N TYR A 31 3.79 13.41 14.00
CA TYR A 31 2.70 13.36 13.05
C TYR A 31 2.20 14.77 12.69
N LYS A 32 1.91 14.98 11.40
CA LYS A 32 1.42 16.24 10.84
C LYS A 32 0.30 15.97 9.85
N GLU A 33 -0.91 16.39 10.23
CA GLU A 33 -2.10 16.42 9.38
C GLU A 33 -1.87 17.32 8.16
N PRO A 34 -2.38 16.96 6.96
CA PRO A 34 -2.23 17.77 5.73
C PRO A 34 -2.75 19.21 5.81
N SER A 35 -3.61 19.52 6.78
CA SER A 35 -4.16 20.86 7.00
C SER A 35 -3.23 21.79 7.77
N LEU A 36 -2.14 21.27 8.34
CA LEU A 36 -1.15 22.07 9.04
C LEU A 36 -0.15 22.69 8.06
N GLU A 37 0.56 23.74 8.49
CA GLU A 37 1.54 24.41 7.62
C GLU A 37 2.85 23.62 7.45
N ASN A 38 3.24 22.84 8.46
CA ASN A 38 4.55 22.18 8.51
C ASN A 38 4.42 20.66 8.39
N CYS A 39 5.28 20.06 7.56
CA CYS A 39 5.32 18.63 7.32
C CYS A 39 6.08 17.85 8.41
N ALA A 40 5.95 16.51 8.40
CA ALA A 40 6.54 15.64 9.41
C ALA A 40 8.08 15.73 9.40
N ALA A 41 8.70 15.78 8.23
CA ALA A 41 10.16 15.88 8.09
C ALA A 41 10.75 17.10 8.82
N GLN A 42 10.04 18.23 8.84
CA GLN A 42 10.46 19.45 9.56
C GLN A 42 10.39 19.33 11.09
N SER A 43 9.78 18.27 11.61
CA SER A 43 9.63 18.04 13.05
C SER A 43 10.65 17.06 13.64
N PHE A 44 11.60 16.62 12.83
CA PHE A 44 12.59 15.60 13.21
C PHE A 44 13.42 16.01 14.43
N LYS A 45 13.62 15.06 15.34
CA LYS A 45 14.47 15.19 16.52
C LYS A 45 15.35 13.95 16.69
N LYS A 46 16.67 14.14 16.56
CA LYS A 46 17.68 13.09 16.65
C LYS A 46 17.67 12.34 17.99
N GLU A 47 17.39 13.05 19.07
CA GLU A 47 17.28 12.48 20.42
C GLU A 47 16.14 11.48 20.55
N ASN A 48 15.06 11.64 19.77
CA ASN A 48 13.88 10.78 19.80
C ASN A 48 13.95 9.61 18.80
N ALA A 49 14.83 9.69 17.80
CA ALA A 49 14.92 8.67 16.76
C ALA A 49 15.51 7.37 17.31
N SER A 50 14.74 6.29 17.22
CA SER A 50 15.14 4.93 17.64
C SER A 50 16.07 4.29 16.61
N PHE A 51 15.85 4.62 15.33
CA PHE A 51 16.68 4.21 14.20
C PHE A 51 17.28 5.44 13.54
N PHE A 52 18.45 5.29 12.93
CA PHE A 52 19.09 6.32 12.09
C PHE A 52 19.09 7.71 12.72
N LYS A 53 20.12 8.05 13.49
CA LYS A 53 20.19 9.33 14.21
C LYS A 53 20.10 10.58 13.31
N GLU A 54 20.40 10.44 12.02
CA GLU A 54 20.24 11.52 11.03
C GLU A 54 18.83 11.58 10.40
N GLY A 55 17.98 10.60 10.68
CA GLY A 55 16.58 10.51 10.25
C GLY A 55 16.37 9.65 9.01
N LEU A 56 15.23 8.95 8.96
CA LEU A 56 14.84 8.13 7.80
C LEU A 56 14.71 8.97 6.51
N ALA A 57 14.25 10.22 6.60
CA ALA A 57 14.15 11.13 5.47
C ALA A 57 15.51 11.34 4.77
N VAL A 58 16.60 11.45 5.53
CA VAL A 58 17.94 11.59 4.95
C VAL A 58 18.32 10.34 4.16
N LEU A 59 18.06 9.15 4.69
CA LEU A 59 18.32 7.89 3.96
C LEU A 59 17.42 7.72 2.73
N GLN A 60 16.17 8.20 2.78
CA GLN A 60 15.28 8.22 1.61
C GLN A 60 15.82 9.15 0.52
N GLU A 61 16.43 10.27 0.89
CA GLU A 61 17.09 11.20 -0.03
C GLU A 61 18.34 10.56 -0.66
N GLU A 62 19.21 9.97 0.17
CA GLU A 62 20.39 9.24 -0.30
C GLU A 62 20.03 8.11 -1.26
N ALA A 63 19.00 7.33 -0.93
CA ALA A 63 18.50 6.25 -1.78
C ALA A 63 17.94 6.78 -3.11
N ALA A 64 17.27 7.94 -3.09
CA ALA A 64 16.78 8.60 -4.29
C ALA A 64 17.93 9.05 -5.20
N LEU A 65 18.95 9.70 -4.63
CA LEU A 65 20.15 10.16 -5.33
C LEU A 65 20.92 8.98 -5.93
N ALA A 66 21.19 7.93 -5.14
CA ALA A 66 21.84 6.72 -5.60
C ALA A 66 21.06 6.03 -6.74
N GLY A 67 19.73 6.09 -6.69
CA GLY A 67 18.83 5.57 -7.71
C GLY A 67 18.58 6.50 -8.90
N LYS A 68 19.35 7.59 -9.05
CA LYS A 68 19.22 8.61 -10.10
C LYS A 68 17.79 9.16 -10.23
N THR A 69 17.09 9.26 -9.11
CA THR A 69 15.76 9.86 -9.08
C THR A 69 15.94 11.38 -9.04
N PRO A 70 15.23 12.15 -9.89
CA PRO A 70 15.28 13.61 -9.83
C PRO A 70 14.95 14.11 -8.43
N PRO A 71 15.60 15.19 -7.95
CA PRO A 71 15.30 15.78 -6.66
C PRO A 71 13.80 16.03 -6.48
N TYR A 72 13.31 15.75 -5.28
CA TYR A 72 11.93 15.98 -4.88
C TYR A 72 11.90 16.23 -3.37
N PRO A 73 10.91 16.99 -2.86
CA PRO A 73 10.84 17.26 -1.44
C PRO A 73 10.47 15.99 -0.68
N LEU A 74 11.14 15.73 0.44
CA LEU A 74 10.80 14.70 1.40
C LEU A 74 10.09 15.34 2.59
N GLU A 75 8.81 15.05 2.75
CA GLU A 75 7.89 15.74 3.64
C GLU A 75 7.26 14.79 4.68
N THR A 76 6.91 13.56 4.27
CA THR A 76 6.26 12.58 5.16
C THR A 76 6.85 11.16 5.00
N PRO A 77 7.80 10.73 5.85
CA PRO A 77 8.47 9.43 5.71
C PRO A 77 7.57 8.21 5.88
N ILE A 78 6.53 8.33 6.72
CA ILE A 78 5.46 7.34 6.93
C ILE A 78 4.14 8.00 6.55
N VAL A 79 3.41 7.41 5.62
CA VAL A 79 2.19 8.03 5.09
C VAL A 79 0.97 7.31 5.64
N TYR A 80 0.06 8.04 6.27
CA TYR A 80 -1.31 7.59 6.51
C TYR A 80 -2.20 8.06 5.35
N ASN A 81 -3.16 7.25 4.90
CA ASN A 81 -4.00 7.58 3.75
C ASN A 81 -5.23 8.40 4.15
N HIS A 82 -5.14 9.73 4.04
CA HIS A 82 -6.22 10.66 4.35
C HIS A 82 -7.44 10.56 3.42
N ALA A 83 -7.37 9.77 2.33
CA ALA A 83 -8.58 9.47 1.55
C ALA A 83 -9.62 8.72 2.39
N TRP A 84 -9.19 7.94 3.39
CA TRP A 84 -10.09 7.21 4.28
C TRP A 84 -10.90 8.12 5.19
N ASP A 85 -10.45 9.34 5.45
CA ASP A 85 -11.16 10.29 6.30
C ASP A 85 -12.41 10.87 5.63
N SER A 86 -12.50 10.78 4.31
CA SER A 86 -13.65 11.24 3.52
C SER A 86 -14.72 10.16 3.31
N ILE A 87 -14.47 8.91 3.73
CA ILE A 87 -15.42 7.80 3.61
C ILE A 87 -16.45 7.90 4.73
N ASN A 88 -17.73 7.78 4.37
CA ASN A 88 -18.88 7.89 5.24
C ASN A 88 -19.70 6.59 5.26
N GLN A 89 -20.58 6.45 6.25
CA GLN A 89 -21.43 5.26 6.39
C GLN A 89 -22.30 5.00 5.15
N ASN A 90 -22.74 6.04 4.43
CA ASN A 90 -23.58 5.90 3.24
C ASN A 90 -22.80 5.45 2.00
N ASP A 91 -21.48 5.46 2.03
CA ASP A 91 -20.66 4.98 0.92
C ASP A 91 -20.73 3.46 0.79
N GLU A 92 -20.33 2.97 -0.37
CA GLU A 92 -20.25 1.54 -0.69
C GLU A 92 -18.81 1.19 -1.05
N ILE A 93 -18.21 0.25 -0.33
CA ILE A 93 -16.88 -0.25 -0.62
C ILE A 93 -17.01 -1.60 -1.33
N LYS A 94 -16.43 -1.67 -2.54
CA LYS A 94 -16.52 -2.81 -3.45
C LYS A 94 -15.19 -3.53 -3.65
N LEU A 95 -14.08 -2.90 -3.28
CA LEU A 95 -12.75 -3.44 -3.54
C LEU A 95 -11.73 -2.91 -2.52
N ILE A 96 -10.76 -3.75 -2.17
CA ILE A 96 -9.52 -3.33 -1.51
C ILE A 96 -8.37 -3.46 -2.52
N VAL A 97 -7.59 -2.40 -2.72
CA VAL A 97 -6.39 -2.42 -3.58
C VAL A 97 -5.15 -2.21 -2.72
N ILE A 98 -4.14 -3.04 -2.89
CA ILE A 98 -2.89 -2.97 -2.13
C ILE A 98 -1.74 -2.70 -3.09
N GLY A 99 -1.16 -1.50 -3.04
CA GLY A 99 0.08 -1.13 -3.71
C GLY A 99 1.32 -1.57 -2.92
N ASP A 100 2.51 -1.18 -3.36
CA ASP A 100 3.76 -1.53 -2.68
C ASP A 100 3.99 -0.67 -1.44
N ASN A 101 4.30 0.60 -1.69
CA ASN A 101 4.66 1.57 -0.69
C ASN A 101 4.39 2.99 -1.24
N PRO A 102 4.22 4.01 -0.38
CA PRO A 102 3.93 5.37 -0.84
C PRO A 102 5.05 5.92 -1.73
N GLY A 103 4.67 6.49 -2.87
CA GLY A 103 5.59 7.15 -3.81
C GLY A 103 5.74 8.65 -3.56
N LYS A 104 6.42 9.32 -4.50
CA LYS A 104 6.78 10.75 -4.38
C LYS A 104 5.59 11.68 -4.19
N ASN A 105 4.46 11.39 -4.84
CA ASN A 105 3.27 12.24 -4.76
C ASN A 105 2.44 11.90 -3.52
N GLU A 106 2.45 10.63 -3.13
CA GLU A 106 1.70 10.10 -2.00
C GLU A 106 2.20 10.69 -0.68
N GLN A 107 3.51 10.87 -0.53
CA GLN A 107 4.14 11.40 0.70
C GLN A 107 4.08 12.92 0.85
N LEU A 108 3.76 13.67 -0.21
CA LEU A 108 3.65 15.12 -0.11
C LEU A 108 2.64 15.46 0.98
N HIS A 109 3.00 16.39 1.86
CA HIS A 109 2.24 16.80 3.03
C HIS A 109 0.81 17.19 2.67
N LYS A 110 0.65 17.97 1.60
CA LYS A 110 -0.66 18.38 1.06
C LYS A 110 -1.52 17.23 0.53
N ASN A 111 -0.91 16.08 0.23
CA ASN A 111 -1.60 14.93 -0.34
C ASN A 111 -1.88 13.88 0.72
N GLN A 112 -0.83 13.24 1.25
CA GLN A 112 -0.87 12.09 2.16
C GLN A 112 -2.00 11.10 1.81
N LYS A 113 -2.00 10.67 0.54
CA LYS A 113 -3.02 9.82 -0.06
C LYS A 113 -2.37 8.79 -0.96
N TYR A 114 -2.87 7.56 -0.94
CA TYR A 114 -2.29 6.47 -1.72
C TYR A 114 -2.76 6.46 -3.17
N LEU A 115 -1.88 5.99 -4.06
CA LEU A 115 -2.10 5.93 -5.51
C LEU A 115 -2.67 7.25 -6.05
N VAL A 116 -1.99 8.37 -5.79
CA VAL A 116 -2.33 9.69 -6.37
C VAL A 116 -1.37 10.09 -7.49
N GLY A 117 -0.26 9.37 -7.64
CA GLY A 117 0.63 9.46 -8.79
C GLY A 117 0.10 8.79 -10.06
N LEU A 118 1.01 8.59 -11.02
CA LEU A 118 0.68 8.05 -12.35
C LEU A 118 0.02 6.67 -12.28
N ALA A 119 0.53 5.77 -11.43
CA ALA A 119 -0.04 4.44 -11.23
C ALA A 119 -1.53 4.51 -10.82
N GLY A 120 -1.87 5.44 -9.94
CA GLY A 120 -3.26 5.65 -9.52
C GLY A 120 -4.14 6.30 -10.59
N LYS A 121 -3.58 7.16 -11.45
CA LYS A 121 -4.30 7.67 -12.62
C LYS A 121 -4.61 6.57 -13.63
N ILE A 122 -3.67 5.64 -13.83
CA ILE A 122 -3.86 4.47 -14.70
C ILE A 122 -4.97 3.57 -14.13
N ALA A 123 -4.92 3.27 -12.83
CA ALA A 123 -5.96 2.48 -12.17
C ALA A 123 -7.34 3.13 -12.25
N ASP A 124 -7.45 4.42 -11.93
CA ASP A 124 -8.70 5.19 -12.03
C ASP A 124 -9.26 5.19 -13.46
N ASN A 125 -8.40 5.42 -14.46
CA ASN A 125 -8.79 5.38 -15.86
C ASN A 125 -9.22 3.99 -16.32
N PHE A 126 -8.65 2.92 -15.76
CA PHE A 126 -9.07 1.55 -16.05
C PHE A 126 -10.53 1.33 -15.64
N PHE A 127 -10.92 1.68 -14.42
CA PHE A 127 -12.31 1.52 -13.97
C PHE A 127 -13.28 2.46 -14.73
N LYS A 128 -12.88 3.70 -15.00
CA LYS A 128 -13.69 4.64 -15.81
C LYS A 128 -13.98 4.13 -17.22
N LYS A 129 -13.03 3.42 -17.84
CA LYS A 129 -13.21 2.84 -19.18
C LYS A 129 -14.03 1.55 -19.18
N ASN A 130 -14.25 0.96 -18.01
CA ASN A 130 -14.96 -0.31 -17.85
C ASN A 130 -16.10 -0.14 -16.83
N PRO A 131 -17.17 0.61 -17.18
CA PRO A 131 -18.27 0.90 -16.25
C PRO A 131 -19.06 -0.34 -15.80
N SER A 132 -18.90 -1.49 -16.48
CA SER A 132 -19.51 -2.77 -16.10
C SER A 132 -19.13 -3.23 -14.68
N PHE A 133 -17.94 -2.86 -14.19
CA PHE A 133 -17.54 -3.12 -12.81
C PHE A 133 -18.41 -2.39 -11.78
N GLY A 134 -19.05 -1.28 -12.16
CA GLY A 134 -19.78 -0.43 -11.22
C GLY A 134 -18.91 0.13 -10.09
N ILE A 135 -17.60 0.32 -10.33
CA ILE A 135 -16.61 0.80 -9.36
C ILE A 135 -16.12 2.18 -9.80
N ASP A 136 -16.38 3.19 -8.97
CA ASP A 136 -15.62 4.44 -8.95
C ASP A 136 -14.37 4.21 -8.10
N PHE A 137 -13.19 4.24 -8.74
CA PHE A 137 -11.92 3.93 -8.09
C PHE A 137 -11.59 4.82 -6.88
N ARG A 138 -12.16 6.03 -6.82
CA ARG A 138 -11.89 6.98 -5.73
C ARG A 138 -12.93 6.94 -4.62
N LYS A 139 -14.09 6.32 -4.85
CA LYS A 139 -15.17 6.22 -3.86
C LYS A 139 -15.40 4.81 -3.35
N ASN A 140 -15.31 3.81 -4.23
CA ASN A 140 -15.66 2.44 -3.92
C ASN A 140 -14.47 1.56 -3.52
N VAL A 141 -13.26 2.13 -3.45
CA VAL A 141 -12.03 1.37 -3.24
C VAL A 141 -11.29 1.87 -2.02
N ILE A 142 -10.98 0.94 -1.10
CA ILE A 142 -10.02 1.21 -0.03
C ILE A 142 -8.62 0.87 -0.56
N ILE A 143 -7.78 1.90 -0.65
CA ILE A 143 -6.41 1.76 -1.14
C ILE A 143 -5.46 1.68 0.05
N LEU A 144 -4.67 0.61 0.10
CA LEU A 144 -3.55 0.38 1.03
C LEU A 144 -2.23 0.26 0.26
N ASN A 145 -1.13 0.22 1.00
CA ASN A 145 0.17 -0.24 0.54
C ASN A 145 0.66 -1.35 1.47
N LYS A 146 1.53 -2.25 1.00
CA LYS A 146 2.11 -3.34 1.81
C LYS A 146 2.89 -2.82 3.02
N THR A 147 3.40 -1.59 2.93
CA THR A 147 3.99 -0.83 4.04
C THR A 147 3.63 0.65 3.89
N PRO A 148 3.48 1.42 4.99
CA PRO A 148 3.31 2.88 4.94
C PRO A 148 4.62 3.65 4.74
N ILE A 149 5.77 2.96 4.66
CA ILE A 149 7.10 3.58 4.53
C ILE A 149 7.33 4.09 3.11
N HIS A 150 7.57 5.39 2.98
CA HIS A 150 7.79 6.04 1.69
C HIS A 150 9.16 5.69 1.08
N THR A 151 9.19 5.53 -0.25
CA THR A 151 10.38 5.74 -1.10
C THR A 151 9.93 6.22 -2.49
N ALA A 152 10.80 6.84 -3.29
CA ALA A 152 10.40 7.27 -4.63
C ALA A 152 10.17 6.10 -5.59
N LYS A 153 10.89 4.99 -5.39
CA LYS A 153 10.73 3.72 -6.11
C LYS A 153 10.89 2.57 -5.12
N THR A 154 10.07 1.54 -5.23
CA THR A 154 10.11 0.34 -4.36
C THR A 154 11.53 -0.17 -4.07
N LYS A 155 12.36 -0.32 -5.12
CA LYS A 155 13.75 -0.81 -5.01
C LYS A 155 14.69 0.03 -4.14
N GLN A 156 14.32 1.26 -3.78
CA GLN A 156 15.10 2.08 -2.85
C GLN A 156 14.97 1.62 -1.40
N LEU A 157 13.96 0.80 -1.07
CA LEU A 157 13.88 0.14 0.24
C LEU A 157 15.11 -0.74 0.49
N ASP A 158 15.62 -1.43 -0.55
CA ASP A 158 16.86 -2.22 -0.46
C ASP A 158 18.06 -1.37 -0.02
N TYR A 159 18.12 -0.10 -0.43
CA TYR A 159 19.20 0.81 -0.04
C TYR A 159 19.14 1.09 1.46
N ILE A 160 17.96 1.44 1.97
CA ILE A 160 17.74 1.75 3.38
C ILE A 160 18.02 0.52 4.25
N LEU A 161 17.53 -0.65 3.85
CA LEU A 161 17.77 -1.91 4.55
C LEU A 161 19.25 -2.31 4.60
N LYS A 162 20.06 -1.93 3.60
CA LYS A 162 21.52 -2.16 3.62
C LYS A 162 22.28 -1.22 4.55
N LYS A 163 21.68 -0.09 4.93
CA LYS A 163 22.25 0.88 5.89
C LYS A 163 21.89 0.55 7.33
N ASP A 164 20.98 -0.41 7.53
CA ASP A 164 20.56 -0.92 8.82
C ASP A 164 21.57 -1.94 9.37
N ALA A 165 22.61 -1.45 10.05
CA ALA A 165 23.75 -2.27 10.46
C ALA A 165 23.41 -3.33 11.53
N ASP A 166 22.46 -3.04 12.42
CA ASP A 166 22.06 -3.93 13.52
C ASP A 166 20.77 -4.73 13.24
N GLY A 167 20.13 -4.50 12.09
CA GLY A 167 18.91 -5.19 11.69
C GLY A 167 17.63 -4.70 12.39
N SER A 168 17.72 -3.68 13.23
CA SER A 168 16.59 -3.19 14.03
C SER A 168 15.53 -2.51 13.15
N PHE A 169 15.95 -1.73 12.16
CA PHE A 169 15.02 -1.12 11.21
C PHE A 169 14.38 -2.16 10.29
N LYS A 170 15.11 -3.20 9.90
CA LYS A 170 14.57 -4.32 9.12
C LYS A 170 13.43 -5.01 9.87
N LYS A 171 13.61 -5.25 11.18
CA LYS A 171 12.54 -5.82 12.01
C LYS A 171 11.32 -4.91 12.03
N PHE A 172 11.50 -3.61 12.28
CA PHE A 172 10.42 -2.62 12.21
C PHE A 172 9.71 -2.59 10.84
N TYR A 173 10.49 -2.66 9.75
CA TYR A 173 9.96 -2.71 8.39
C TYR A 173 9.09 -3.95 8.15
N GLU A 174 9.54 -5.13 8.60
CA GLU A 174 8.78 -6.39 8.53
C GLU A 174 7.52 -6.32 9.41
N GLU A 175 7.61 -5.77 10.62
CA GLU A 175 6.46 -5.56 11.53
C GLU A 175 5.40 -4.65 10.90
N SER A 176 5.80 -3.58 10.20
CA SER A 176 4.88 -2.68 9.48
C SER A 176 4.08 -3.41 8.39
N GLN A 177 4.70 -4.40 7.75
CA GLN A 177 4.06 -5.23 6.73
C GLN A 177 3.08 -6.22 7.34
N ILE A 178 3.48 -6.88 8.42
CA ILE A 178 2.64 -7.84 9.16
C ILE A 178 1.39 -7.12 9.68
N PHE A 179 1.56 -5.96 10.32
CA PHE A 179 0.45 -5.13 10.78
C PHE A 179 -0.51 -4.79 9.64
N THR A 180 0.03 -4.33 8.50
CA THR A 180 -0.80 -3.97 7.34
C THR A 180 -1.56 -5.19 6.80
N ALA A 181 -0.91 -6.36 6.69
CA ALA A 181 -1.55 -7.59 6.23
C ALA A 181 -2.70 -8.02 7.16
N GLN A 182 -2.47 -7.97 8.47
CA GLN A 182 -3.47 -8.29 9.50
C GLN A 182 -4.67 -7.36 9.43
N LYS A 183 -4.44 -6.04 9.39
CA LYS A 183 -5.52 -5.05 9.30
C LYS A 183 -6.29 -5.14 7.99
N THR A 184 -5.61 -5.46 6.89
CA THR A 184 -6.23 -5.71 5.59
C THR A 184 -7.15 -6.93 5.66
N ALA A 185 -6.68 -8.04 6.21
CA ALA A 185 -7.48 -9.27 6.33
C ALA A 185 -8.68 -9.10 7.27
N GLU A 186 -8.48 -8.45 8.42
CA GLU A 186 -9.55 -8.13 9.38
C GLU A 186 -10.66 -7.32 8.70
N LEU A 187 -10.28 -6.25 7.99
CA LEU A 187 -11.22 -5.41 7.27
C LEU A 187 -11.92 -6.16 6.14
N GLN A 188 -11.16 -6.89 5.31
CA GLN A 188 -11.72 -7.62 4.18
C GLN A 188 -12.75 -8.66 4.62
N LYS A 189 -12.47 -9.41 5.68
CA LYS A 189 -13.40 -10.41 6.24
C LYS A 189 -14.71 -9.77 6.71
N LYS A 190 -14.69 -8.50 7.15
CA LYS A 190 -15.88 -7.75 7.56
C LYS A 190 -16.63 -7.13 6.38
N LEU A 191 -15.91 -6.59 5.38
CA LEU A 191 -16.53 -5.96 4.22
C LEU A 191 -17.11 -6.99 3.23
N GLY A 192 -16.44 -8.13 3.09
CA GLY A 192 -16.79 -9.19 2.14
C GLY A 192 -16.44 -8.87 0.69
N CYS A 193 -15.63 -7.84 0.44
CA CYS A 193 -15.19 -7.45 -0.90
C CYS A 193 -13.89 -8.16 -1.31
N PRO A 194 -13.57 -8.25 -2.62
CA PRO A 194 -12.30 -8.78 -3.08
C PRO A 194 -11.10 -7.89 -2.71
N ILE A 195 -9.91 -8.50 -2.70
CA ILE A 195 -8.61 -7.85 -2.64
C ILE A 195 -7.92 -7.96 -4.00
N TRP A 196 -7.40 -6.83 -4.48
CA TRP A 196 -6.42 -6.78 -5.56
C TRP A 196 -5.04 -6.44 -4.97
N LEU A 197 -4.18 -7.46 -4.88
CA LEU A 197 -2.79 -7.31 -4.48
C LEU A 197 -1.96 -6.97 -5.72
N VAL A 198 -1.64 -5.69 -5.86
CA VAL A 198 -1.00 -5.15 -7.06
C VAL A 198 0.51 -5.07 -6.81
N GLY A 199 1.27 -5.67 -7.72
CA GLY A 199 2.72 -5.71 -7.63
C GLY A 199 3.25 -6.93 -6.93
N TYR A 200 3.44 -8.02 -7.68
CA TYR A 200 3.79 -9.31 -7.12
C TYR A 200 5.26 -9.70 -7.20
N SER A 201 6.12 -8.91 -7.88
CA SER A 201 7.52 -9.28 -8.11
C SER A 201 8.34 -9.39 -6.81
N GLU A 202 7.97 -8.62 -5.79
CA GLU A 202 8.65 -8.57 -4.49
C GLU A 202 7.96 -9.40 -3.40
N LEU A 203 6.94 -10.21 -3.75
CA LEU A 203 6.20 -11.04 -2.78
C LEU A 203 6.84 -12.42 -2.55
N LYS A 204 7.71 -12.89 -3.46
CA LYS A 204 8.38 -14.19 -3.37
C LYS A 204 9.38 -14.22 -2.20
N PRO A 205 9.83 -15.41 -1.74
CA PRO A 205 10.87 -15.52 -0.73
C PRO A 205 12.08 -14.64 -1.03
N ARG A 206 12.57 -13.92 -0.01
CA ARG A 206 13.65 -12.91 -0.09
C ARG A 206 13.29 -11.62 -0.83
N GLY A 207 12.07 -11.47 -1.33
CA GLY A 207 11.56 -10.21 -1.87
C GLY A 207 11.28 -9.19 -0.77
N LEU A 208 11.25 -7.90 -1.13
CA LEU A 208 11.05 -6.79 -0.20
C LEU A 208 9.75 -6.91 0.62
N PHE A 209 8.72 -7.57 0.08
CA PHE A 209 7.41 -7.70 0.70
C PHE A 209 7.05 -9.13 1.07
N TYR A 210 8.06 -9.97 1.29
CA TYR A 210 7.85 -11.35 1.68
C TYR A 210 7.12 -11.48 3.03
N ALA A 211 7.41 -10.61 4.01
CA ALA A 211 6.71 -10.61 5.30
C ALA A 211 5.20 -10.36 5.13
N TYR A 212 4.82 -9.39 4.29
CA TYR A 212 3.43 -9.16 3.92
C TYR A 212 2.79 -10.40 3.27
N ALA A 213 3.46 -10.97 2.26
CA ALA A 213 2.96 -12.12 1.51
C ALA A 213 2.74 -13.35 2.40
N ASN A 214 3.71 -13.64 3.27
CA ASN A 214 3.67 -14.77 4.17
C ASN A 214 2.55 -14.60 5.22
N GLU A 215 2.36 -13.39 5.74
CA GLU A 215 1.29 -13.12 6.69
C GLU A 215 -0.10 -13.22 6.04
N ILE A 216 -0.30 -12.69 4.82
CA ILE A 216 -1.53 -12.89 4.06
C ILE A 216 -1.80 -14.38 3.82
N LYS A 217 -0.77 -15.17 3.47
CA LYS A 217 -0.92 -16.61 3.31
C LYS A 217 -1.43 -17.27 4.58
N ASN A 218 -0.85 -16.94 5.73
CA ASN A 218 -1.25 -17.51 7.02
C ASN A 218 -2.69 -17.12 7.39
N LEU A 219 -3.06 -15.84 7.18
CA LEU A 219 -4.38 -15.30 7.54
C LEU A 219 -5.54 -15.87 6.71
N TYR A 220 -5.25 -16.50 5.58
CA TYR A 220 -6.21 -17.11 4.66
C TYR A 220 -5.98 -18.61 4.44
N ALA A 221 -5.11 -19.25 5.23
CA ALA A 221 -4.77 -20.67 5.06
C ALA A 221 -5.98 -21.62 5.23
N ASP A 222 -7.01 -21.20 5.96
CA ASP A 222 -8.26 -21.95 6.17
C ASP A 222 -9.30 -21.73 5.06
N LYS A 223 -9.05 -20.81 4.12
CA LYS A 223 -9.97 -20.47 3.03
C LYS A 223 -9.57 -21.21 1.77
N LYS A 224 -10.47 -22.09 1.30
CA LYS A 224 -10.29 -22.83 0.04
C LYS A 224 -10.18 -21.91 -1.17
N GLU A 225 -11.00 -20.87 -1.23
CA GLU A 225 -11.08 -19.92 -2.35
C GLU A 225 -11.12 -18.48 -1.84
N PRO A 226 -9.98 -17.95 -1.35
CA PRO A 226 -9.91 -16.60 -0.84
C PRO A 226 -10.14 -15.62 -2.00
N GLN A 227 -10.92 -14.56 -1.76
CA GLN A 227 -11.20 -13.50 -2.74
C GLN A 227 -10.01 -12.53 -2.84
N ILE A 228 -8.84 -13.08 -3.13
CA ILE A 228 -7.56 -12.38 -3.29
C ILE A 228 -7.08 -12.65 -4.71
N PHE A 229 -6.77 -11.59 -5.43
CA PHE A 229 -6.32 -11.62 -6.82
C PHE A 229 -5.00 -10.85 -6.93
N LEU A 230 -4.02 -11.43 -7.61
CA LEU A 230 -2.71 -10.81 -7.79
C LEU A 230 -2.56 -10.25 -9.19
N TYR A 231 -2.05 -9.03 -9.31
CA TYR A 231 -1.84 -8.40 -10.60
C TYR A 231 -0.50 -7.67 -10.68
N GLN A 232 -0.02 -7.45 -11.90
CA GLN A 232 1.13 -6.59 -12.15
C GLN A 232 0.86 -5.14 -11.71
N HIS A 233 1.94 -4.39 -11.44
CA HIS A 233 1.80 -2.98 -11.06
C HIS A 233 1.10 -2.15 -12.13
N PHE A 234 0.31 -1.15 -11.73
CA PHE A 234 -0.26 -0.18 -12.68
C PHE A 234 0.79 0.70 -13.36
N SER A 235 1.96 0.89 -12.73
CA SER A 235 3.05 1.68 -13.30
C SER A 235 3.53 1.10 -14.63
N MET A 236 3.94 1.97 -15.56
CA MET A 236 4.40 1.59 -16.90
C MET A 236 3.40 0.72 -17.68
N ASN A 237 2.10 0.82 -17.36
CA ASN A 237 1.02 0.01 -17.94
C ASN A 237 1.19 -1.51 -17.78
N ARG A 238 2.02 -2.00 -16.83
CA ARG A 238 2.31 -3.43 -16.71
C ARG A 238 1.05 -4.26 -16.45
N PHE A 239 0.12 -3.75 -15.64
CA PHE A 239 -1.22 -4.32 -15.46
C PHE A 239 -1.97 -4.54 -16.79
N LEU A 240 -2.05 -3.52 -17.63
CA LEU A 240 -2.81 -3.58 -18.89
C LEU A 240 -2.13 -4.46 -19.93
N ILE A 241 -0.80 -4.45 -19.98
CA ILE A 241 -0.02 -5.31 -20.87
C ILE A 241 -0.25 -6.78 -20.48
N ASP A 242 -0.09 -7.11 -19.20
CA ASP A 242 -0.30 -8.47 -18.69
C ASP A 242 -1.74 -8.96 -18.91
N LEU A 243 -2.73 -8.11 -18.65
CA LEU A 243 -4.12 -8.41 -18.97
C LEU A 243 -4.32 -8.70 -20.46
N LYS A 244 -3.77 -7.85 -21.34
CA LYS A 244 -3.90 -8.01 -22.80
C LYS A 244 -3.23 -9.31 -23.29
N ASP A 245 -2.05 -9.62 -22.77
CA ASP A 245 -1.27 -10.79 -23.17
C ASP A 245 -1.93 -12.12 -22.76
N ASN A 246 -2.80 -12.09 -21.75
CA ASN A 246 -3.55 -13.26 -21.26
C ASN A 246 -5.05 -13.18 -21.57
N TYR A 247 -5.51 -12.25 -22.42
CA TYR A 247 -6.93 -11.99 -22.65
C TYR A 247 -7.57 -13.04 -23.55
N ASP A 248 -8.67 -13.65 -23.07
CA ASP A 248 -9.54 -14.52 -23.85
C ASP A 248 -10.81 -13.74 -24.28
N GLN A 249 -11.02 -13.65 -25.60
CA GLN A 249 -12.15 -12.94 -26.20
C GLN A 249 -13.50 -13.66 -26.01
N SER A 250 -13.49 -14.94 -25.64
CA SER A 250 -14.70 -15.73 -25.46
C SER A 250 -15.42 -15.48 -24.13
N ILE A 251 -14.75 -14.86 -23.17
CA ILE A 251 -15.26 -14.59 -21.82
C ILE A 251 -15.26 -13.09 -21.50
N SER A 252 -15.96 -12.71 -20.43
CA SER A 252 -16.05 -11.32 -19.98
C SER A 252 -14.70 -10.78 -19.47
N LEU A 253 -14.57 -9.45 -19.39
CA LEU A 253 -13.39 -8.81 -18.82
C LEU A 253 -13.24 -9.14 -17.31
N GLU A 254 -14.36 -9.18 -16.59
CA GLU A 254 -14.46 -9.57 -15.19
C GLU A 254 -13.92 -10.98 -14.97
N GLU A 255 -14.31 -11.91 -15.84
CA GLU A 255 -13.87 -13.30 -15.79
C GLU A 255 -12.38 -13.44 -16.16
N ASN A 256 -11.92 -12.75 -17.21
CA ASN A 256 -10.50 -12.65 -17.56
C ASN A 256 -9.64 -12.20 -16.36
N LEU A 257 -10.06 -11.13 -15.67
CA LEU A 257 -9.34 -10.62 -14.51
C LEU A 257 -9.37 -11.58 -13.33
N SER A 258 -10.48 -12.26 -13.10
CA SER A 258 -10.58 -13.27 -12.05
C SER A 258 -9.59 -14.40 -12.29
N LEU A 259 -9.60 -14.98 -13.49
CA LEU A 259 -8.70 -16.07 -13.88
C LEU A 259 -7.23 -15.66 -13.85
N LEU A 260 -6.90 -14.48 -14.38
CA LEU A 260 -5.53 -13.94 -14.34
C LEU A 260 -5.06 -13.73 -12.90
N GLY A 261 -5.92 -13.15 -12.07
CA GLY A 261 -5.62 -12.89 -10.66
C GLY A 261 -5.38 -14.16 -9.85
N ILE A 262 -6.18 -15.21 -10.09
CA ILE A 262 -6.04 -16.53 -9.47
C ILE A 262 -4.76 -17.22 -9.95
N LYS A 263 -4.50 -17.19 -11.26
CA LYS A 263 -3.26 -17.73 -11.86
C LYS A 263 -2.04 -17.16 -11.15
N HIS A 264 -1.92 -15.83 -11.08
CA HIS A 264 -0.79 -15.18 -10.41
C HIS A 264 -0.75 -15.48 -8.91
N ARG A 265 -1.90 -15.57 -8.23
CA ARG A 265 -1.95 -15.95 -6.81
C ARG A 265 -1.33 -17.33 -6.59
N ASN A 266 -1.73 -18.32 -7.38
CA ASN A 266 -1.22 -19.68 -7.30
C ASN A 266 0.29 -19.75 -7.61
N GLU A 267 0.75 -18.99 -8.61
CA GLU A 267 2.15 -18.95 -9.01
C GLU A 267 3.07 -18.28 -7.96
N ILE A 268 2.57 -17.25 -7.28
CA ILE A 268 3.38 -16.40 -6.39
C ILE A 268 3.23 -16.76 -4.91
N LEU A 269 2.01 -17.03 -4.45
CA LEU A 269 1.70 -17.31 -3.04
C LEU A 269 1.46 -18.79 -2.74
N HIS A 270 1.18 -19.59 -3.78
CA HIS A 270 0.97 -21.03 -3.70
C HIS A 270 -0.25 -21.45 -2.86
N PHE A 271 -1.38 -20.74 -3.02
CA PHE A 271 -2.73 -21.10 -2.56
C PHE A 271 -3.79 -20.27 -3.31
#